data_AF-A0A376J5F3-F1
#
_entry.id   AF-A0A376J5F3-F1
#
_cell.length_a   1.000
_cell.length_b   1.000
_cell.length_c   1.000
_cell.angle_alpha   90.00
_cell.angle_beta   90.00
_cell.angle_gamma   90.00
#
_symmetry.space_group_name_H-M   'P 1'
#
loop_
_entity.id
_entity.type
_entity.pdbx_description
1 polymer ?
#
loop_
_entity_poly.entity_id
_entity_poly.type
_entity_poly.pdbx_seq_one_letter_code
_entity_poly.pdbx_strand_id
1 'polypeptide(L)'
;MSNLTGTDKSVILLMTIGEDRAAEVFKHLSQREVQTLSAAMANVTQISNKQLTDVLAEFEQEAEQFAALNINANDYLRSVLVKALGEERAASLAGRYSRNSRYRQRY
;
A
#
# COMPACT_ATOMS: atom_id res chain seq x y z
N MET A 1 -4.14 8.08 -21.51
CA MET A 1 -4.29 7.04 -20.47
C MET A 1 -5.02 5.88 -21.10
N SER A 2 -4.50 4.66 -20.98
CA SER A 2 -5.23 3.46 -21.41
C SER A 2 -6.51 3.35 -20.56
N ASN A 3 -7.67 3.21 -21.20
CA ASN A 3 -8.97 3.03 -20.54
C ASN A 3 -9.06 1.64 -19.89
N LEU A 4 -8.26 1.40 -18.85
CA LEU A 4 -8.28 0.18 -18.05
C LEU A 4 -9.34 0.31 -16.96
N THR A 5 -10.19 -0.69 -16.83
CA THR A 5 -11.11 -0.80 -15.70
C THR A 5 -10.34 -1.16 -14.42
N GLY A 6 -10.91 -0.92 -13.25
CA GLY A 6 -10.31 -1.37 -11.98
C GLY A 6 -10.01 -2.87 -11.97
N THR A 7 -10.89 -3.68 -12.58
CA THR A 7 -10.68 -5.12 -12.75
C THR A 7 -9.45 -5.42 -13.59
N ASP A 8 -9.27 -4.72 -14.73
CA ASP A 8 -8.09 -4.92 -15.58
C ASP A 8 -6.80 -4.57 -14.85
N LYS A 9 -6.79 -3.46 -14.09
CA LYS A 9 -5.64 -3.04 -13.29
C LYS A 9 -5.31 -4.07 -12.21
N SER A 10 -6.32 -4.59 -11.52
CA SER A 10 -6.15 -5.65 -10.51
C SER A 10 -5.55 -6.91 -11.12
N VAL A 11 -6.03 -7.34 -12.29
CA VAL A 11 -5.47 -8.50 -12.99
C VAL A 11 -4.01 -8.29 -13.36
N ILE A 12 -3.69 -7.14 -13.96
CA ILE A 12 -2.30 -6.79 -14.31
C ILE A 12 -1.42 -6.87 -13.06
N LEU A 13 -1.83 -6.23 -11.96
CA LEU A 13 -1.08 -6.23 -10.70
C LEU A 13 -0.85 -7.66 -10.18
N LEU A 14 -1.90 -8.47 -10.12
CA LEU A 14 -1.85 -9.87 -9.66
C LEU A 14 -0.91 -10.72 -10.51
N MET A 15 -0.90 -10.54 -11.83
CA MET A 15 0.01 -11.24 -12.72
C MET A 15 1.47 -10.81 -12.50
N THR A 16 1.72 -9.54 -12.12
CA THR A 16 3.08 -9.05 -11.85
C THR A 16 3.72 -9.63 -10.58
N ILE A 17 2.92 -9.90 -9.55
CA ILE A 17 3.44 -10.39 -8.26
C ILE A 17 3.68 -11.91 -8.25
N GLY A 18 3.22 -12.61 -9.29
CA GLY A 18 3.37 -14.06 -9.45
C GLY A 18 2.28 -14.88 -8.76
N GLU A 19 2.19 -16.15 -9.16
CA GLU A 19 1.08 -17.05 -8.81
C GLU A 19 0.92 -17.26 -7.30
N ASP A 20 2.02 -17.52 -6.57
CA ASP A 20 1.96 -17.77 -5.13
C ASP A 20 1.39 -16.59 -4.34
N ARG A 21 1.80 -15.36 -4.69
CA ARG A 21 1.33 -14.15 -4.01
C ARG A 21 -0.09 -13.81 -4.42
N ALA A 22 -0.43 -13.98 -5.69
CA ALA A 22 -1.80 -13.82 -6.16
C ALA A 22 -2.76 -14.80 -5.45
N ALA A 23 -2.33 -16.06 -5.23
CA ALA A 23 -3.13 -17.04 -4.50
C ALA A 23 -3.44 -16.60 -3.06
N GLU A 24 -2.48 -15.99 -2.35
CA GLU A 24 -2.74 -15.41 -1.02
C GLU A 24 -3.77 -14.29 -1.09
N VAL A 25 -3.71 -13.41 -2.10
CA VAL A 25 -4.72 -12.35 -2.28
C VAL A 25 -6.12 -12.95 -2.51
N PHE A 26 -6.22 -14.00 -3.32
CA PHE A 26 -7.51 -14.65 -3.63
C PHE A 26 -8.20 -15.23 -2.40
N LYS A 27 -7.45 -15.65 -1.36
CA LYS A 27 -8.03 -16.14 -0.10
C LYS A 27 -8.82 -15.07 0.66
N HIS A 28 -8.57 -13.79 0.38
CA HIS A 28 -9.25 -12.66 1.01
C HIS A 28 -10.46 -12.14 0.21
N LEU A 29 -10.74 -12.72 -0.95
CA LEU A 29 -11.80 -12.26 -1.83
C LEU A 29 -13.09 -13.06 -1.63
N SER A 30 -14.22 -12.40 -1.87
CA SER A 30 -15.52 -13.07 -1.97
C SER A 30 -15.60 -13.92 -3.24
N GLN A 31 -16.52 -14.89 -3.24
CA GLN A 31 -16.76 -15.76 -4.41
C GLN A 31 -17.04 -14.96 -5.70
N ARG A 32 -17.77 -13.85 -5.59
CA ARG A 32 -18.10 -12.99 -6.73
C ARG A 32 -16.87 -12.27 -7.30
N GLU A 33 -15.99 -11.79 -6.43
CA GLU A 33 -14.74 -11.14 -6.83
C GLU A 33 -13.78 -12.14 -7.47
N VAL A 34 -13.66 -13.35 -6.91
CA VAL A 34 -12.89 -14.44 -7.49
C VAL A 34 -13.37 -14.75 -8.91
N GLN A 35 -14.69 -14.89 -9.12
CA GLN A 35 -15.25 -15.14 -10.47
C GLN A 35 -14.94 -14.00 -11.44
N THR A 36 -15.08 -12.75 -10.97
CA THR A 36 -14.85 -11.56 -11.80
C THR A 36 -13.39 -11.48 -12.25
N LEU A 37 -12.44 -11.65 -11.31
CA LEU A 37 -11.01 -11.61 -11.62
C LEU A 37 -10.57 -12.82 -12.45
N SER A 38 -11.09 -14.01 -12.17
CA SER A 38 -10.79 -15.22 -12.96
C SER A 38 -11.23 -15.06 -14.41
N ALA A 39 -12.44 -14.52 -14.64
CA ALA A 39 -12.94 -14.26 -15.98
C ALA A 39 -12.12 -13.18 -16.70
N ALA A 40 -11.72 -12.13 -15.99
CA ALA A 40 -10.86 -11.09 -16.56
C ALA A 40 -9.47 -11.65 -16.92
N MET A 41 -8.83 -12.41 -16.02
CA MET A 41 -7.54 -13.07 -16.24
C MET A 41 -7.53 -13.96 -17.48
N ALA A 42 -8.58 -14.74 -17.69
CA ALA A 42 -8.71 -15.60 -18.88
C ALA A 42 -8.78 -14.81 -20.20
N ASN A 43 -9.19 -13.54 -20.16
CA ASN A 43 -9.34 -12.68 -21.33
C ASN A 43 -8.12 -11.77 -21.57
N VAL A 44 -7.14 -11.74 -20.66
CA VAL A 44 -5.92 -10.95 -20.84
C VAL A 44 -5.00 -11.66 -21.83
N THR A 45 -4.82 -11.07 -23.01
CA THR A 45 -3.97 -11.62 -24.08
C THR A 45 -2.58 -10.99 -24.13
N GLN A 46 -2.50 -9.66 -23.99
CA GLN A 46 -1.23 -8.95 -24.04
C GLN A 46 -1.28 -7.68 -23.19
N ILE A 47 -0.29 -7.54 -22.31
CA ILE A 47 -0.10 -6.35 -21.48
C ILE A 47 1.12 -5.62 -22.05
N SER A 48 0.95 -4.37 -22.49
CA SER A 48 2.10 -3.56 -22.90
C SER A 48 2.90 -3.11 -21.68
N ASN A 49 4.22 -2.93 -21.84
CA ASN A 49 5.07 -2.37 -20.79
C ASN A 49 4.52 -1.04 -20.25
N LYS A 50 3.95 -0.20 -21.13
CA LYS A 50 3.34 1.06 -20.71
C LYS A 50 2.16 0.84 -19.75
N GLN A 51 1.24 -0.07 -20.09
CA GLN A 51 0.10 -0.38 -19.21
C GLN A 51 0.56 -0.91 -17.87
N LEU A 52 1.57 -1.77 -17.86
CA LEU A 52 2.14 -2.30 -16.63
C LEU A 52 2.72 -1.17 -15.77
N THR A 53 3.58 -0.32 -16.34
CA THR A 53 4.19 0.80 -15.61
C THR A 53 3.14 1.78 -15.09
N ASP A 54 2.13 2.10 -15.89
CA ASP A 54 1.04 2.99 -15.47
C ASP A 54 0.28 2.40 -14.25
N VAL A 55 -0.03 1.10 -14.27
CA VAL A 55 -0.75 0.40 -13.17
C VAL A 55 0.09 0.34 -11.90
N LEU A 56 1.38 0.02 -12.01
CA LEU A 56 2.27 -0.05 -10.85
C LEU A 56 2.47 1.32 -10.20
N ALA A 57 2.61 2.38 -11.00
CA ALA A 57 2.74 3.73 -10.47
C ALA A 57 1.47 4.20 -9.74
N GLU A 58 0.29 3.86 -10.27
CA GLU A 58 -0.99 4.15 -9.61
C GLU A 58 -1.12 3.37 -8.29
N PHE A 59 -0.79 2.08 -8.28
CA PHE A 59 -0.82 1.26 -7.08
C PHE A 59 0.14 1.77 -6.00
N GLU A 60 1.36 2.17 -6.37
CA GLU A 60 2.33 2.75 -5.44
C GLU A 60 1.77 4.00 -4.76
N GLN A 61 1.18 4.92 -5.53
CA GLN A 61 0.57 6.15 -5.00
C GLN A 61 -0.59 5.85 -4.04
N GLU A 62 -1.47 4.92 -4.39
CA GLU A 62 -2.60 4.54 -3.53
C GLU A 62 -2.12 3.83 -2.25
N ALA A 63 -1.13 2.94 -2.36
CA ALA A 63 -0.56 2.22 -1.22
C ALA A 63 0.14 3.18 -0.24
N GLU A 64 0.87 4.18 -0.75
CA GLU A 64 1.49 5.22 0.08
C GLU A 64 0.43 6.04 0.82
N GLN A 65 -0.65 6.45 0.16
CA GLN A 65 -1.74 7.18 0.81
C GLN A 65 -2.43 6.33 1.88
N PHE A 66 -2.70 5.06 1.59
CA PHE A 66 -3.32 4.15 2.56
C PHE A 66 -2.40 3.88 3.76
N ALA A 67 -1.09 3.72 3.52
CA ALA A 67 -0.10 3.59 4.57
C ALA A 67 -0.03 4.87 5.42
N ALA A 68 0.01 6.06 4.81
CA ALA A 68 0.04 7.33 5.53
C ALA A 68 -1.20 7.54 6.41
N LEU A 69 -2.37 7.06 5.99
CA LEU A 69 -3.60 7.10 6.78
C LEU A 69 -3.59 6.11 7.96
N ASN A 70 -2.97 4.94 7.78
CA ASN A 70 -2.88 3.91 8.82
C ASN A 70 -1.70 4.07 9.78
N ILE A 71 -0.68 4.81 9.39
CA ILE A 71 0.45 5.09 10.28
C ILE A 71 0.06 6.24 11.21
N ASN A 72 0.00 5.94 12.51
CA ASN A 72 -0.04 6.98 13.53
C ASN A 72 1.17 7.89 13.30
N ALA A 73 0.98 9.18 13.03
CA ALA A 73 2.07 10.09 12.62
C ALA A 73 3.28 10.06 13.57
N ASN A 74 3.05 9.69 14.83
CA ASN A 74 4.07 9.47 15.85
C ASN A 74 4.96 8.24 15.58
N ASP A 75 4.39 7.15 15.09
CA ASP A 75 5.11 5.92 14.72
C ASP A 75 5.89 6.11 13.42
N TYR A 76 5.33 6.84 12.45
CA TYR A 76 6.07 7.27 11.26
C TYR A 76 7.28 8.11 11.65
N LEU A 77 7.07 9.17 12.43
CA LEU A 77 8.11 10.07 12.90
C LEU A 77 9.19 9.32 13.68
N ARG A 78 8.80 8.39 14.57
CA ARG A 78 9.76 7.52 15.27
C ARG A 78 10.59 6.68 14.29
N SER A 79 9.96 6.04 13.32
CA SER A 79 10.66 5.20 12.34
C SER A 79 11.66 5.99 11.50
N VAL A 80 11.31 7.21 11.09
CA VAL A 80 12.18 8.13 10.35
C VAL A 80 13.35 8.60 11.22
N LEU A 81 13.09 8.98 12.47
CA LEU A 81 14.14 9.40 13.41
C LEU A 81 15.11 8.25 13.73
N VAL A 82 14.62 7.02 13.91
CA VAL A 82 15.48 5.84 14.14
C VAL A 82 16.37 5.57 12.95
N LYS A 83 15.81 5.58 11.73
CA LYS A 83 16.59 5.34 10.49
C LYS A 83 17.64 6.41 10.23
N ALA A 84 17.35 7.68 10.54
CA ALA A 84 18.26 8.79 10.28
C ALA A 84 19.33 8.98 11.37
N LEU A 85 19.02 8.67 12.64
CA LEU A 85 19.84 9.07 13.78
C LEU A 85 20.31 7.91 14.68
N GLY A 86 19.81 6.69 14.44
CA GLY A 86 20.01 5.54 15.31
C GLY A 86 19.02 5.48 16.48
N GLU A 87 18.79 4.27 17.00
CA GLU A 87 17.77 3.94 18.00
C GLU A 87 17.85 4.80 19.28
N GLU A 88 19.06 5.01 19.80
CA GLU A 88 19.31 5.70 21.06
C GLU A 88 18.97 7.21 20.97
N ARG A 89 19.36 7.87 19.87
CA ARG A 89 19.08 9.29 19.64
C ARG A 89 17.61 9.53 19.35
N ALA A 90 16.98 8.64 18.58
CA ALA A 90 15.56 8.73 18.25
C ALA A 90 14.66 8.57 19.48
N ALA A 91 14.98 7.66 20.41
CA ALA A 91 14.23 7.47 21.65
C ALA A 91 14.23 8.74 22.54
N SER A 92 15.38 9.41 22.63
CA SER A 92 15.52 10.65 23.40
C SER A 92 14.68 11.81 22.85
N LEU A 93 14.50 11.88 21.52
CA LEU A 93 13.71 12.91 20.85
C LEU A 93 12.21 12.58 20.86
N ALA A 94 11.83 11.33 20.60
CA ALA A 94 10.44 10.87 20.63
C ALA A 94 9.81 11.06 22.03
N GLY A 95 10.59 10.82 23.10
CA GLY A 95 10.16 11.02 24.49
C GLY A 95 9.85 12.48 24.88
N ARG A 96 10.24 13.48 24.07
CA ARG A 96 9.94 14.91 24.31
C ARG A 96 8.56 15.31 23.78
N TYR A 97 8.07 14.69 22.70
CA TYR A 97 6.75 14.99 22.12
C TYR A 97 5.60 14.35 22.92
N SER A 98 5.77 13.13 23.44
CA SER A 98 4.77 12.48 24.32
C SER A 98 4.53 13.22 25.64
N ARG A 99 5.48 14.05 26.10
CA ARG A 99 5.31 14.91 27.27
C ARG A 99 4.52 16.20 26.97
N ASN A 100 4.51 16.67 25.72
CA ASN A 100 3.88 17.94 25.37
C ASN A 100 2.37 17.79 25.02
N SER A 101 1.94 16.62 24.55
CA SER A 101 0.53 16.34 24.24
C SER A 101 -0.38 16.20 25.47
N ARG A 102 0.18 16.06 26.68
CA ARG A 102 -0.58 16.06 27.95
C ARG A 102 -0.94 17.46 28.47
N TYR A 103 -0.44 18.52 27.85
CA TYR A 103 -0.75 19.91 28.24
C TYR A 103 -1.84 20.58 27.38
N ARG A 104 -2.24 19.98 26.24
CA ARG A 104 -3.27 20.55 25.33
C ARG A 104 -4.70 20.02 25.52
N GLN A 105 -4.95 19.15 26.50
CA GLN A 105 -6.31 18.70 26.88
C GLN A 105 -6.80 19.32 28.19
N ARG A 106 -6.08 20.30 28.74
CA ARG A 106 -6.43 20.95 30.01
C ARG A 106 -6.87 22.42 29.89
N TYR A 107 -7.12 22.88 28.66
CA TYR A 107 -7.77 24.15 28.38
C TYR A 107 -8.76 23.95 27.24
#